data_AF-A0A2G8HX84-F1
#
_entry.id   AF-A0A2G8HX84-F1
#
_cell.length_a   1.000
_cell.length_b   1.000
_cell.length_c   1.000
_cell.angle_alpha   90.00
_cell.angle_beta   90.00
_cell.angle_gamma   90.00
#
_symmetry.space_group_name_H-M   'P 1'
#
loop_
_entity.id
_entity.type
_entity.pdbx_description
1 polymer ?
#
loop_
_entity_poly.entity_id
_entity_poly.type
_entity_poly.pdbx_seq_one_letter_code
_entity_poly.pdbx_strand_id
1 'polypeptide(L)'
;MLEVIIFGQASHTQIKKITLKESDLEKTILEFLQENKIPVASSCMGEGICKKCVINENILSCFKLVKDIYNWEKPTIYISYL
;
A
#
# COMPACT_ATOMS: atom_id res chain seq x y z
N MET A 1 8.31 8.11 -14.25
CA MET A 1 7.67 8.41 -12.95
C MET A 1 6.30 7.75 -12.93
N LEU A 2 6.08 6.80 -12.02
CA LEU A 2 4.80 6.09 -11.87
C LEU A 2 3.97 6.78 -10.79
N GLU A 3 2.67 6.92 -11.00
CA GLU A 3 1.75 7.44 -10.00
C GLU A 3 0.92 6.29 -9.42
N VAL A 4 0.85 6.22 -8.09
CA VAL A 4 0.03 5.25 -7.36
C VAL A 4 -1.22 5.95 -6.85
N ILE A 5 -2.37 5.34 -7.12
CA ILE A 5 -3.68 5.85 -6.68
C ILE A 5 -4.17 4.98 -5.52
N ILE A 6 -4.56 5.63 -4.43
CA ILE A 6 -5.05 4.96 -3.22
C ILE A 6 -6.56 5.18 -3.10
N PHE A 7 -7.30 4.09 -2.94
CA PHE A 7 -8.76 4.08 -2.75
C PHE A 7 -9.14 3.46 -1.41
N GLY A 8 -10.20 3.98 -0.81
CA GLY A 8 -10.89 3.30 0.28
C GLY A 8 -11.71 2.14 -0.29
N GLN A 9 -11.56 0.95 0.25
CA GLN A 9 -12.25 -0.24 -0.27
C GLN A 9 -13.77 -0.17 -0.04
N ALA A 10 -14.22 0.35 1.11
CA ALA A 10 -15.65 0.42 1.41
C ALA A 10 -16.37 1.50 0.59
N SER A 11 -15.76 2.67 0.46
CA SER A 11 -16.36 3.84 -0.20
C SER A 11 -16.08 3.91 -1.71
N HIS A 12 -15.08 3.17 -2.21
CA HIS A 12 -14.50 3.33 -3.55
C HIS A 12 -14.05 4.75 -3.88
N THR A 13 -13.82 5.59 -2.86
CA THR A 13 -13.38 6.98 -3.05
C THR A 13 -11.86 7.04 -3.15
N GLN A 14 -11.36 7.85 -4.08
CA GLN A 14 -9.94 8.17 -4.14
C GLN A 14 -9.53 8.95 -2.89
N ILE A 15 -8.62 8.41 -2.11
CA ILE A 15 -8.11 9.03 -0.88
C ILE A 15 -6.92 9.93 -1.22
N LYS A 16 -5.99 9.41 -2.04
CA LYS A 16 -4.74 10.11 -2.35
C LYS A 16 -4.15 9.61 -3.65
N LYS A 17 -3.43 10.50 -4.33
CA LYS A 17 -2.56 10.18 -5.47
C LYS A 17 -1.14 10.52 -5.07
N ILE A 18 -0.21 9.58 -5.25
CA ILE A 18 1.18 9.74 -4.81
C ILE A 18 2.11 9.39 -5.98
N THR A 19 3.03 10.29 -6.30
CA THR A 19 4.09 10.04 -7.28
C THR A 19 5.21 9.26 -6.62
N LEU A 20 5.59 8.11 -7.18
CA LEU A 20 6.70 7.31 -6.67
C LEU A 20 8.04 7.96 -6.97
N LYS A 21 8.92 7.95 -5.96
CA LYS A 21 10.33 8.33 -6.09
C LYS A 21 11.20 7.08 -6.14
N GLU A 22 12.42 7.21 -6.66
CA GLU A 22 13.40 6.11 -6.63
C GLU A 22 13.67 5.63 -5.19
N SER A 23 13.70 6.54 -4.23
CA SER A 23 13.87 6.23 -2.80
C SER A 23 12.73 5.40 -2.20
N ASP A 24 11.59 5.31 -2.86
CA ASP A 24 10.45 4.53 -2.36
C ASP A 24 10.54 3.06 -2.81
N LEU A 25 11.29 2.76 -3.87
CA LEU A 25 11.28 1.44 -4.53
C LEU A 25 11.75 0.29 -3.63
N GLU A 26 12.66 0.58 -2.70
CA GLU A 26 13.21 -0.39 -1.75
C GLU A 26 12.37 -0.53 -0.48
N LYS A 27 11.37 0.34 -0.29
CA LYS A 27 10.46 0.25 0.85
C LYS A 27 9.41 -0.82 0.60
N THR A 28 8.93 -1.41 1.68
CA THR A 28 7.69 -2.17 1.65
C THR A 28 6.50 -1.25 1.36
N ILE A 29 5.42 -1.81 0.81
CA ILE A 29 4.19 -1.05 0.60
C ILE A 29 3.63 -0.57 1.94
N LEU A 30 3.80 -1.34 3.03
CA LEU A 30 3.40 -0.91 4.37
C LEU A 30 4.11 0.38 4.80
N GLU A 31 5.45 0.41 4.72
CA GLU A 31 6.25 1.59 5.09
C GLU A 31 5.87 2.80 4.23
N PHE A 32 5.75 2.60 2.92
CA PHE A 32 5.33 3.64 1.99
C PHE A 32 3.98 4.26 2.35
N LEU A 33 3.00 3.42 2.73
CA LEU A 33 1.67 3.89 3.15
C LEU A 33 1.76 4.65 4.48
N GLN A 34 2.51 4.15 5.46
CA GLN A 34 2.69 4.79 6.76
C GLN A 34 3.38 6.16 6.66
N GLU A 35 4.47 6.27 5.90
CA GLU A 35 5.16 7.55 5.66
C GLU A 35 4.25 8.59 4.99
N ASN A 36 3.34 8.12 4.13
CA ASN A 36 2.36 8.97 3.47
C ASN A 36 1.10 9.24 4.30
N LYS A 37 1.10 8.82 5.57
CA LYS A 37 0.00 8.95 6.55
C LYS A 37 -1.30 8.29 6.09
N ILE A 38 -1.17 7.17 5.37
CA ILE A 38 -2.31 6.35 4.94
C ILE A 38 -2.54 5.26 5.97
N PRO A 39 -3.74 5.19 6.58
CA PRO A 39 -4.00 4.24 7.65
C PRO A 39 -4.10 2.81 7.10
N VAL A 40 -3.28 1.92 7.66
CA VAL A 40 -3.31 0.47 7.40
C VAL A 40 -3.11 -0.23 8.73
N ALA A 41 -3.96 -1.23 9.00
CA ALA A 41 -3.83 -2.02 10.22
C ALA A 41 -2.51 -2.81 10.22
N SER A 42 -1.73 -2.70 11.30
CA SER A 42 -0.53 -3.50 11.52
C SER A 42 -0.34 -3.71 13.02
N SER A 43 0.12 -4.89 13.43
CA SER A 43 0.36 -5.21 14.85
C SER A 43 1.54 -6.15 15.08
N CYS A 44 2.37 -6.40 14.06
CA CYS A 44 3.52 -7.31 14.16
C CYS A 44 4.78 -6.74 13.51
N MET A 45 4.94 -5.40 13.49
CA MET A 45 6.14 -4.73 12.97
C MET A 45 6.54 -5.15 11.54
N GLY A 46 5.58 -5.57 10.70
CA GLY A 46 5.86 -6.01 9.33
C GLY A 46 6.24 -7.49 9.17
N GLU A 47 6.24 -8.30 10.23
CA GLU A 47 6.56 -9.74 10.17
C GLU A 47 5.48 -10.62 9.50
N GLY A 48 4.33 -10.04 9.14
CA GLY A 48 3.21 -10.73 8.48
C GLY A 48 2.40 -11.72 9.34
N ILE A 49 2.86 -12.06 10.56
CA ILE A 49 2.14 -13.01 11.45
C ILE A 49 0.75 -12.50 11.88
N CYS A 50 0.55 -11.18 11.97
CA CYS A 50 -0.75 -10.62 12.34
C CYS A 50 -1.79 -10.67 11.20
N LYS A 51 -1.35 -10.78 9.94
CA LYS A 51 -2.21 -10.77 8.73
C LYS A 51 -3.18 -9.57 8.63
N LYS A 52 -2.85 -8.42 9.24
CA LYS A 52 -3.74 -7.24 9.28
C LYS A 52 -3.48 -6.22 8.18
N CYS A 53 -2.24 -6.14 7.67
CA CYS A 53 -1.82 -5.13 6.70
C CYS A 53 -2.23 -5.49 5.27
N VAL A 54 -3.48 -5.92 5.12
CA VAL A 54 -4.06 -6.39 3.86
C VAL A 54 -4.42 -5.19 2.99
N ILE A 55 -4.00 -5.25 1.73
CA ILE A 55 -4.39 -4.35 0.65
C ILE A 55 -4.90 -5.19 -0.51
N ASN A 56 -5.71 -4.59 -1.40
CA ASN A 56 -6.25 -5.27 -2.58
C ASN A 56 -6.84 -6.64 -2.21
N GLU A 57 -7.58 -6.69 -1.10
CA GLU A 57 -8.28 -7.86 -0.55
C GLU A 57 -7.42 -9.00 0.02
N ASN A 58 -6.23 -9.26 -0.50
CA ASN A 58 -5.45 -10.45 -0.12
C ASN A 58 -3.92 -10.23 -0.07
N ILE A 59 -3.42 -9.04 -0.36
CA ILE A 59 -1.98 -8.76 -0.39
C ILE A 59 -1.54 -8.23 0.97
N LEU A 60 -0.58 -8.89 1.62
CA LEU A 60 0.07 -8.33 2.80
C LEU A 60 1.10 -7.27 2.37
N SER A 61 0.81 -6.00 2.66
CA SER A 61 1.64 -4.87 2.23
C SER A 61 3.04 -4.86 2.85
N CYS A 62 3.25 -5.55 3.98
CA CYS A 62 4.56 -5.70 4.60
C CYS A 62 5.50 -6.67 3.86
N PHE A 63 4.98 -7.50 2.94
CA PHE A 63 5.77 -8.48 2.18
C PHE A 63 5.94 -8.11 0.71
N LYS A 64 5.40 -6.97 0.29
CA LYS A 64 5.54 -6.45 -1.07
C LYS A 64 6.35 -5.18 -1.04
N LEU A 65 7.23 -5.02 -2.01
CA LEU A 65 8.01 -3.82 -2.20
C LEU A 65 7.24 -2.85 -3.11
N VAL A 66 7.47 -1.56 -2.95
CA VAL A 66 6.86 -0.53 -3.81
C VAL A 66 7.24 -0.76 -5.28
N LYS A 67 8.46 -1.24 -5.56
CA LYS A 67 8.87 -1.59 -6.92
C LYS A 67 7.99 -2.66 -7.57
N ASP A 68 7.33 -3.51 -6.77
CA ASP A 68 6.44 -4.55 -7.31
C ASP A 68 5.20 -3.95 -7.97
N ILE A 69 4.82 -2.70 -7.61
CA ILE A 69 3.68 -1.98 -8.18
C ILE A 69 3.89 -1.69 -9.68
N TYR A 70 5.14 -1.61 -10.16
CA TYR A 70 5.43 -1.45 -11.59
C TYR A 70 4.96 -2.65 -12.43
N ASN A 71 4.81 -3.81 -11.82
CA ASN A 71 4.35 -5.03 -12.48
C ASN A 71 2.81 -5.18 -12.42
N TRP A 72 2.11 -4.26 -11.76
CA TRP A 72 0.65 -4.33 -11.67
C TRP A 72 0.03 -3.75 -12.93
N GLU A 73 -1.06 -4.36 -13.40
CA GLU A 73 -1.83 -3.84 -14.55
C GLU A 73 -2.30 -2.40 -14.29
N LYS A 74 -2.65 -2.11 -13.03
CA LYS A 74 -3.02 -0.78 -12.55
C LYS A 74 -2.28 -0.48 -11.25
N PRO A 75 -1.60 0.67 -11.12
CA PRO A 75 -0.88 1.08 -9.91
C PRO A 75 -1.88 1.59 -8.86
N THR A 76 -2.76 0.71 -8.39
CA THR A 76 -3.88 1.04 -7.52
C THR A 76 -3.84 0.21 -6.24
N ILE A 77 -3.96 0.89 -5.10
CA ILE A 77 -4.01 0.28 -3.77
C ILE A 77 -5.38 0.55 -3.16
N TYR A 78 -6.12 -0.51 -2.85
CA TYR A 78 -7.34 -0.49 -2.07
C TYR A 78 -7.01 -0.84 -0.62
N ILE A 79 -7.42 0.02 0.30
CA ILE A 79 -7.26 -0.19 1.74
C ILE A 79 -8.61 -0.38 2.41
N SER A 80 -8.73 -1.43 3.22
CA SER A 80 -9.97 -1.77 3.92
C SER A 80 -10.19 -0.98 5.21
N TYR A 81 -9.18 -0.24 5.68
CA TYR A 81 -9.19 0.41 6.99
C TYR A 81 -9.79 1.85 6.97
N LEU A 82 -10.70 2.11 6.04
CA LEU A 82 -11.48 3.36 5.95
C LEU A 82 -12.91 3.06 5.48
#